data_AF-A0A6P2D4A1-F1
#
_entry.id   AF-A0A6P2D4A1-F1
#
_cell.length_a   1.000
_cell.length_b   1.000
_cell.length_c   1.000
_cell.angle_alpha   90.00
_cell.angle_beta   90.00
_cell.angle_gamma   90.00
#
_symmetry.space_group_name_H-M   'P 1'
#
loop_
_entity.id
_entity.type
_entity.pdbx_description
1 polymer ?
#
loop_
_entity_poly.entity_id
_entity_poly.type
_entity_poly.pdbx_seq_one_letter_code
_entity_poly.pdbx_strand_id
1 'polypeptide(L)'
;MTNEERDINKEIKQVDLTGGEEAKLLGEIVFEDVLKGQRKHRYSANKVDFAFNRLCDLHPVGNRVEGGLLVSVVTPLADEYDAYEKSRCLLESSGEGGHVIFRLGNDDGLGRELRAYIQTDKYLKQKNDGTLPQSTLRILSERGQDNQHRRERLVKLLGDMLAGAEVYAAGEPLKPKAGKPEGMLRSRWST
;
A
#
# COMPACT_ATOMS: atom_id res chain seq x y z
N MET A 1 -18.85 -26.94 3.58
CA MET A 1 -17.81 -26.72 4.59
C MET A 1 -17.88 -27.81 5.63
N THR A 2 -16.73 -28.39 5.98
CA THR A 2 -16.62 -29.32 7.12
C THR A 2 -16.63 -28.55 8.46
N ASN A 3 -16.77 -29.25 9.59
CA ASN A 3 -16.67 -28.60 10.91
C ASN A 3 -15.26 -28.00 11.12
N GLU A 4 -14.22 -28.71 10.71
CA GLU A 4 -12.82 -28.27 10.81
C GLU A 4 -12.56 -26.97 10.03
N GLU A 5 -13.07 -26.88 8.80
CA GLU A 5 -12.98 -25.66 8.01
C GLU A 5 -13.70 -24.48 8.67
N ARG A 6 -14.85 -24.72 9.32
CA ARG A 6 -15.59 -23.66 10.02
C ARG A 6 -14.82 -23.17 11.23
N ASP A 7 -14.19 -24.06 11.97
CA ASP A 7 -13.45 -23.69 13.18
C ASP A 7 -12.16 -22.94 12.83
N ILE A 8 -11.40 -23.39 11.82
CA ILE A 8 -10.25 -22.65 11.29
C ILE A 8 -10.65 -21.23 10.83
N ASN A 9 -11.78 -21.09 10.13
CA ASN A 9 -12.24 -19.77 9.70
C ASN A 9 -12.65 -18.86 10.88
N LYS A 10 -13.14 -19.41 11.98
CA LYS A 10 -13.41 -18.63 13.19
C LYS A 10 -12.11 -18.21 13.86
N GLU A 11 -11.15 -19.12 13.98
CA GLU A 11 -9.84 -18.83 14.58
C GLU A 11 -9.11 -17.73 13.80
N ILE A 12 -9.10 -17.79 12.46
CA ILE A 12 -8.52 -16.72 11.61
C ILE A 12 -9.16 -15.36 11.94
N LYS A 13 -10.50 -15.29 12.02
CA LYS A 13 -11.22 -14.04 12.30
C LYS A 13 -10.94 -13.48 13.69
N GLN A 14 -10.51 -14.32 14.63
CA GLN A 14 -10.14 -13.95 15.99
C GLN A 14 -8.67 -13.52 16.12
N VAL A 15 -7.87 -13.62 15.06
CA VAL A 15 -6.49 -13.13 15.10
C VAL A 15 -6.47 -11.62 15.26
N ASP A 16 -5.82 -11.17 16.32
CA ASP A 16 -5.66 -9.75 16.63
C ASP A 16 -4.62 -9.09 15.74
N LEU A 17 -4.91 -7.85 15.37
CA LEU A 17 -3.99 -6.94 14.69
C LEU A 17 -3.45 -5.92 15.69
N THR A 18 -2.13 -5.73 15.69
CA THR A 18 -1.47 -4.65 16.43
C THR A 18 -1.47 -3.37 15.61
N GLY A 19 -1.36 -2.23 16.29
CA GLY A 19 -1.28 -0.93 15.62
C GLY A 19 -0.14 -0.87 14.58
N GLY A 20 -0.44 -0.31 13.41
CA GLY A 20 0.52 -0.13 12.32
C GLY A 20 0.73 -1.35 11.40
N GLU A 21 0.16 -2.53 11.68
CA GLU A 21 0.26 -3.68 10.77
C GLU A 21 -0.41 -3.40 9.42
N GLU A 22 -1.56 -2.70 9.43
CA GLU A 22 -2.27 -2.30 8.21
C GLU A 22 -1.43 -1.31 7.38
N ALA A 23 -0.89 -0.27 8.01
CA ALA A 23 -0.02 0.72 7.35
C ALA A 23 1.26 0.08 6.77
N LYS A 24 1.85 -0.88 7.50
CA LYS A 24 3.04 -1.60 7.03
C LYS A 24 2.74 -2.43 5.78
N LEU A 25 1.66 -3.22 5.80
CA LEU A 25 1.26 -4.03 4.66
C LEU A 25 0.86 -3.16 3.46
N LEU A 26 0.12 -2.08 3.70
CA LEU A 26 -0.23 -1.09 2.68
C LEU A 26 1.02 -0.53 2.00
N GLY A 27 1.99 -0.07 2.78
CA GLY A 27 3.25 0.45 2.28
C GLY A 27 4.02 -0.59 1.45
N GLU A 28 4.07 -1.84 1.92
CA GLU A 28 4.67 -2.94 1.16
C GLU A 28 3.97 -3.14 -0.19
N ILE A 29 2.64 -3.25 -0.20
CA ILE A 29 1.89 -3.51 -1.45
C ILE A 29 2.04 -2.34 -2.43
N VAL A 30 1.88 -1.11 -1.95
CA VAL A 30 1.97 0.09 -2.78
C VAL A 30 3.38 0.24 -3.39
N PHE A 31 4.43 0.15 -2.58
CA PHE A 31 5.76 0.47 -3.07
C PHE A 31 6.49 -0.72 -3.71
N GLU A 32 6.28 -1.94 -3.23
CA GLU A 32 6.98 -3.12 -3.75
C GLU A 32 6.19 -3.79 -4.87
N ASP A 33 4.86 -3.92 -4.76
CA ASP A 33 4.08 -4.64 -5.76
C ASP A 33 3.48 -3.75 -6.85
N VAL A 34 2.88 -2.62 -6.47
CA VAL A 34 2.27 -1.69 -7.43
C VAL A 34 3.35 -0.89 -8.15
N LEU A 35 4.27 -0.29 -7.40
CA LEU A 35 5.38 0.51 -7.93
C LEU A 35 6.66 -0.30 -8.21
N LYS A 36 6.60 -1.63 -8.11
CA LYS A 36 7.68 -2.56 -8.50
C LYS A 36 9.02 -2.25 -7.82
N GLY A 37 8.99 -1.82 -6.57
CA GLY A 37 10.19 -1.51 -5.78
C GLY A 37 10.93 -0.27 -6.27
N GLN A 38 10.30 0.61 -7.05
CA GLN A 38 10.92 1.82 -7.54
C GLN A 38 11.38 2.70 -6.36
N ARG A 39 12.66 3.06 -6.36
CA ARG A 39 13.28 3.97 -5.35
C ARG A 39 13.87 5.24 -5.94
N LYS A 40 13.86 5.35 -7.27
CA LYS A 40 14.39 6.47 -8.02
C LYS A 40 13.39 6.92 -9.06
N HIS A 41 13.21 8.22 -9.18
CA HIS A 41 12.42 8.83 -10.23
C HIS A 41 13.34 9.63 -11.15
N ARG A 42 13.24 9.38 -12.46
CA ARG A 42 14.00 10.12 -13.46
C ARG A 42 13.24 11.36 -13.87
N TYR A 43 13.73 12.54 -13.50
CA TYR A 43 13.11 13.78 -13.90
C TYR A 43 13.31 14.02 -15.41
N SER A 44 12.21 14.19 -16.14
CA SER A 44 12.23 14.21 -17.61
C SER A 44 12.99 15.41 -18.20
N ALA A 45 13.01 16.54 -17.49
CA ALA A 45 13.56 17.82 -17.95
C ALA A 45 15.09 17.87 -17.90
N ASN A 46 15.72 17.36 -16.84
CA ASN A 46 17.18 17.35 -16.70
C ASN A 46 17.81 15.94 -16.78
N LYS A 47 16.99 14.89 -16.96
CA LYS A 47 17.40 13.48 -17.05
C LYS A 47 18.09 12.92 -15.80
N VAL A 48 18.06 13.63 -14.67
CA VAL A 48 18.65 13.21 -13.40
C VAL A 48 17.72 12.24 -12.68
N ASP A 49 18.32 11.20 -12.09
CA ASP A 49 17.62 10.27 -11.22
C ASP A 49 17.65 10.78 -9.78
N PHE A 50 16.47 11.03 -9.22
CA PHE A 50 16.31 11.41 -7.81
C PHE A 50 15.87 10.21 -7.00
N ALA A 51 16.65 9.87 -5.98
CA ALA A 51 16.20 8.93 -4.97
C ALA A 51 15.08 9.55 -4.13
N PHE A 52 14.16 8.72 -3.65
CA PHE A 52 13.09 9.18 -2.78
C PHE A 52 12.87 8.28 -1.57
N ASN A 53 12.49 8.93 -0.47
CA ASN A 53 11.96 8.34 0.73
C ASN A 53 10.48 8.02 0.54
N ARG A 54 10.02 6.93 1.15
CA ARG A 54 8.68 6.37 0.93
C ARG A 54 7.93 6.37 2.25
N LEU A 55 6.77 7.01 2.28
CA LEU A 55 5.82 6.94 3.40
C LEU A 55 4.49 6.38 2.92
N CYS A 56 3.87 5.54 3.72
CA CYS A 56 2.46 5.17 3.59
C CYS A 56 1.77 5.48 4.91
N ASP A 57 0.76 6.34 4.91
CA ASP A 57 0.02 6.74 6.12
C ASP A 57 0.95 7.17 7.26
N LEU A 58 1.93 8.03 6.94
CA LEU A 58 3.01 8.51 7.83
C LEU A 58 4.04 7.45 8.27
N HIS A 59 3.89 6.18 7.89
CA HIS A 59 4.82 5.11 8.22
C HIS A 59 5.93 4.98 7.15
N PRO A 60 7.22 4.96 7.53
CA PRO A 60 8.31 4.79 6.58
C PRO A 60 8.36 3.40 5.97
N VAL A 61 8.58 3.34 4.66
CA VAL A 61 8.64 2.08 3.89
C VAL A 61 10.06 1.81 3.39
N GLY A 62 10.76 0.93 4.10
CA GLY A 62 12.15 0.57 3.82
C GLY A 62 13.15 1.65 4.25
N ASN A 63 14.37 1.56 3.73
CA ASN A 63 15.47 2.41 4.19
C ASN A 63 15.37 3.85 3.65
N ARG A 64 15.68 4.81 4.53
CA ARG A 64 15.76 6.24 4.22
C ARG A 64 17.03 6.56 3.42
N VAL A 65 16.91 7.48 2.48
CA VAL A 65 18.01 8.09 1.73
C VAL A 65 18.13 9.55 2.15
N GLU A 66 19.31 9.95 2.60
CA GLU A 66 19.61 11.33 2.96
C GLU A 66 19.52 12.24 1.72
N GLY A 67 18.90 13.41 1.87
CA GLY A 67 18.66 14.35 0.77
C GLY A 67 17.69 13.85 -0.32
N GLY A 68 17.06 12.68 -0.13
CA GLY A 68 16.06 12.16 -1.06
C GLY A 68 14.71 12.86 -0.94
N LEU A 69 14.05 13.08 -2.07
CA LEU A 69 12.67 13.56 -2.18
C LEU A 69 11.75 12.73 -1.28
N LEU A 70 10.69 13.33 -0.73
CA LEU A 70 9.67 12.56 -0.02
C LEU A 70 8.52 12.16 -0.97
N VAL A 71 8.15 10.89 -1.00
CA VAL A 71 6.94 10.39 -1.65
C VAL A 71 6.04 9.79 -0.57
N SER A 72 4.87 10.38 -0.36
CA SER A 72 3.88 9.93 0.61
C SER A 72 2.63 9.45 -0.10
N VAL A 73 2.15 8.28 0.30
CA VAL A 73 0.84 7.76 -0.07
C VAL A 73 -0.04 7.84 1.16
N VAL A 74 -1.15 8.56 1.05
CA VAL A 74 -2.14 8.73 2.11
C VAL A 74 -3.41 8.01 1.68
N THR A 75 -3.70 6.91 2.35
CA THR A 75 -4.84 6.04 2.11
C THR A 75 -6.03 6.47 2.97
N PRO A 76 -7.28 6.09 2.61
CA PRO A 76 -8.45 6.35 3.45
C PRO A 76 -8.41 5.68 4.84
N LEU A 77 -7.39 4.85 5.13
CA LEU A 77 -7.18 4.21 6.42
C LEU A 77 -6.20 4.97 7.33
N ALA A 78 -5.59 6.06 6.84
CA ALA A 78 -4.74 6.90 7.67
C ALA A 78 -5.55 7.58 8.78
N ASP A 79 -5.02 7.61 10.00
CA ASP A 79 -5.65 8.28 11.16
C ASP A 79 -5.98 9.75 10.87
N GLU A 80 -5.14 10.43 10.09
CA GLU A 80 -5.29 11.85 9.73
C GLU A 80 -5.80 12.06 8.29
N TYR A 81 -6.46 11.07 7.67
CA TYR A 81 -6.86 11.16 6.25
C TYR A 81 -7.68 12.42 5.90
N ASP A 82 -8.61 12.81 6.78
CA ASP A 82 -9.45 14.00 6.57
C ASP A 82 -8.64 15.31 6.65
N ALA A 83 -7.56 15.32 7.43
CA ALA A 83 -6.68 16.47 7.53
C ALA A 83 -5.83 16.67 6.27
N TYR A 84 -5.65 15.62 5.45
CA TYR A 84 -5.05 15.72 4.11
C TYR A 84 -6.00 16.35 3.08
N GLU A 85 -6.69 17.42 3.45
CA GLU A 85 -7.40 18.27 2.50
C GLU A 85 -6.43 19.05 1.61
N LYS A 86 -6.96 19.62 0.52
CA LYS A 86 -6.18 20.34 -0.50
C LYS A 86 -5.19 21.34 0.11
N SER A 87 -5.61 22.16 1.07
CA SER A 87 -4.77 23.19 1.68
C SER A 87 -3.51 22.62 2.35
N ARG A 88 -3.65 21.54 3.13
CA ARG A 88 -2.53 20.84 3.77
C ARG A 88 -1.59 20.24 2.72
N CYS A 89 -2.14 19.55 1.73
CA CYS A 89 -1.36 18.91 0.68
C CYS A 89 -0.54 19.93 -0.14
N LEU A 90 -1.10 21.10 -0.45
CA LEU A 90 -0.37 22.18 -1.13
C LEU A 90 0.76 22.72 -0.24
N LEU A 91 0.49 22.97 1.04
CA LEU A 91 1.50 23.45 1.97
C LEU A 91 2.66 22.46 2.13
N GLU A 92 2.38 21.20 2.47
CA GLU A 92 3.42 20.17 2.68
C GLU A 92 4.24 19.91 1.41
N SER A 93 3.57 19.84 0.25
CA SER A 93 4.25 19.60 -1.02
C SER A 93 5.13 20.77 -1.50
N SER A 94 4.99 21.95 -0.92
CA SER A 94 5.81 23.14 -1.21
C SER A 94 7.10 23.23 -0.37
N GLY A 95 7.27 22.34 0.61
CA GLY A 95 8.41 22.36 1.53
C GLY A 95 9.77 22.14 0.86
N GLU A 96 10.82 22.65 1.51
CA GLU A 96 12.21 22.44 1.07
C GLU A 96 12.56 20.94 1.05
N GLY A 97 13.32 20.51 0.04
CA GLY A 97 13.66 19.10 -0.18
C GLY A 97 12.64 18.31 -1.02
N GLY A 98 11.48 18.90 -1.29
CA GLY A 98 10.46 18.38 -2.20
C GLY A 98 9.65 17.21 -1.62
N HIS A 99 8.35 17.29 -1.79
CA HIS A 99 7.40 16.30 -1.26
C HIS A 99 6.28 16.08 -2.25
N VAL A 100 6.12 14.83 -2.68
CA VAL A 100 5.03 14.38 -3.54
C VAL A 100 4.04 13.60 -2.68
N ILE A 101 2.79 14.03 -2.71
CA ILE A 101 1.70 13.43 -1.93
C ILE A 101 0.70 12.81 -2.89
N PHE A 102 0.42 11.53 -2.73
CA PHE A 102 -0.66 10.81 -3.38
C PHE A 102 -1.76 10.60 -2.35
N ARG A 103 -2.85 11.35 -2.45
CA ARG A 103 -4.04 11.14 -1.64
C ARG A 103 -4.99 10.23 -2.39
N LEU A 104 -5.12 8.99 -1.91
CA LEU A 104 -5.99 8.00 -2.54
C LEU A 104 -7.46 8.35 -2.28
N GLY A 105 -8.35 7.97 -3.20
CA GLY A 105 -9.79 8.02 -2.96
C GLY A 105 -10.24 6.99 -1.91
N ASN A 106 -11.53 7.04 -1.56
CA ASN A 106 -12.11 6.05 -0.64
C ASN A 106 -12.44 4.73 -1.36
N ASP A 107 -12.28 3.60 -0.65
CA ASP A 107 -12.76 2.28 -1.03
C ASP A 107 -13.21 1.52 0.22
N ASP A 108 -14.49 1.20 0.31
CA ASP A 108 -15.11 0.57 1.49
C ASP A 108 -14.60 -0.87 1.74
N GLY A 109 -13.97 -1.50 0.74
CA GLY A 109 -13.44 -2.85 0.81
C GLY A 109 -11.99 -2.92 1.30
N LEU A 110 -11.19 -1.86 1.13
CA LEU A 110 -9.74 -1.88 1.35
C LEU A 110 -9.38 -2.35 2.76
N GLY A 111 -9.94 -1.74 3.80
CA GLY A 111 -9.62 -2.08 5.19
C GLY A 111 -10.03 -3.51 5.54
N ARG A 112 -11.19 -3.97 5.05
CA ARG A 112 -11.66 -5.34 5.27
C ARG A 112 -10.73 -6.37 4.62
N GLU A 113 -10.33 -6.14 3.37
CA GLU A 113 -9.45 -7.06 2.64
C GLU A 113 -8.03 -7.09 3.24
N LEU A 114 -7.47 -5.94 3.64
CA LEU A 114 -6.18 -5.87 4.34
C LEU A 114 -6.21 -6.65 5.65
N ARG A 115 -7.22 -6.42 6.49
CA ARG A 115 -7.37 -7.11 7.76
C ARG A 115 -7.49 -8.61 7.56
N ALA A 116 -8.35 -9.05 6.64
CA ALA A 116 -8.50 -10.48 6.32
C ALA A 116 -7.18 -11.10 5.83
N TYR A 117 -6.38 -10.34 5.06
CA TYR A 117 -5.06 -10.79 4.63
C TYR A 117 -4.12 -11.01 5.82
N ILE A 118 -3.98 -9.99 6.68
CA ILE A 118 -3.07 -10.01 7.83
C ILE A 118 -3.47 -11.13 8.81
N GLN A 119 -4.76 -11.25 9.11
CA GLN A 119 -5.30 -12.30 9.99
C GLN A 119 -4.93 -13.69 9.47
N THR A 120 -5.17 -13.94 8.18
CA THR A 120 -4.89 -15.24 7.56
C THR A 120 -3.38 -15.52 7.54
N ASP A 121 -2.56 -14.54 7.16
CA ASP A 121 -1.10 -14.70 7.10
C ASP A 121 -0.50 -14.99 8.48
N LYS A 122 -0.91 -14.26 9.52
CA LYS A 122 -0.48 -14.49 10.91
C LYS A 122 -0.92 -15.87 11.40
N TYR A 123 -2.18 -16.24 11.16
CA TYR A 123 -2.70 -17.56 11.56
C TYR A 123 -1.89 -18.70 10.94
N LEU A 124 -1.62 -18.63 9.64
CA LEU A 124 -0.85 -19.65 8.92
C LEU A 124 0.58 -19.77 9.44
N LYS A 125 1.22 -18.64 9.76
CA LYS A 125 2.58 -18.61 10.34
C LYS A 125 2.64 -19.22 11.74
N GLN A 126 1.57 -19.09 12.54
CA GLN A 126 1.53 -19.60 13.92
C GLN A 126 1.16 -21.08 13.99
N LYS A 127 0.27 -21.56 13.12
CA LYS A 127 -0.29 -22.92 13.22
C LYS A 127 0.58 -24.01 12.60
N ASN A 128 1.50 -23.67 11.70
CA ASN A 128 2.29 -24.69 11.00
C ASN A 128 3.43 -25.23 11.89
N ASP A 129 3.10 -26.13 12.82
CA ASP A 129 4.04 -26.75 13.78
C ASP A 129 4.58 -28.13 13.35
N GLY A 130 4.21 -28.59 12.14
CA GLY A 130 4.66 -29.86 11.57
C GLY A 130 3.99 -31.12 12.14
N THR A 131 3.09 -31.00 13.13
CA THR A 131 2.41 -32.13 13.78
C THR A 131 0.93 -32.26 13.43
N LEU A 132 0.42 -31.35 12.60
CA LEU A 132 -0.99 -31.28 12.23
C LEU A 132 -1.46 -32.47 11.37
N PRO A 133 -2.73 -32.90 11.52
CA PRO A 133 -3.34 -33.90 10.63
C PRO A 133 -3.31 -33.47 9.16
N GLN A 134 -3.25 -34.44 8.23
CA GLN A 134 -3.23 -34.15 6.79
C GLN A 134 -4.46 -33.35 6.31
N SER A 135 -5.64 -33.59 6.89
CA SER A 135 -6.86 -32.81 6.59
C SER A 135 -6.67 -31.33 6.94
N THR A 136 -6.13 -31.03 8.13
CA THR A 136 -5.82 -29.68 8.56
C THR A 136 -4.77 -29.02 7.66
N LEU A 137 -3.68 -29.73 7.34
CA LEU A 137 -2.63 -29.21 6.45
C LEU A 137 -3.18 -28.83 5.07
N ARG A 138 -4.10 -29.64 4.53
CA ARG A 138 -4.79 -29.33 3.27
C ARG A 138 -5.60 -28.04 3.39
N ILE A 139 -6.40 -27.90 4.45
CA ILE A 139 -7.20 -26.68 4.67
C ILE A 139 -6.29 -25.46 4.81
N LEU A 140 -5.20 -25.54 5.56
CA LEU A 140 -4.25 -24.43 5.70
C LEU A 140 -3.60 -24.06 4.36
N SER A 141 -3.28 -25.05 3.52
CA SER A 141 -2.76 -24.82 2.17
C SER A 141 -3.78 -24.07 1.31
N GLU A 142 -5.05 -24.48 1.33
CA GLU A 142 -6.14 -23.81 0.61
C GLU A 142 -6.33 -22.36 1.10
N ARG A 143 -6.29 -22.12 2.43
CA ARG A 143 -6.34 -20.74 2.98
C ARG A 143 -5.14 -19.91 2.54
N GLY A 144 -3.96 -20.51 2.44
CA GLY A 144 -2.76 -19.85 1.93
C GLY A 144 -2.91 -19.41 0.47
N GLN A 145 -3.43 -20.29 -0.39
CA GLN A 145 -3.72 -19.96 -1.79
C GLN A 145 -4.77 -18.86 -1.92
N ASP A 146 -5.86 -18.95 -1.16
CA ASP A 146 -6.89 -17.90 -1.11
C ASP A 146 -6.30 -16.55 -0.69
N ASN A 147 -5.34 -16.56 0.25
CA ASN A 147 -4.67 -15.36 0.72
C ASN A 147 -3.70 -14.76 -0.31
N GLN A 148 -3.04 -15.60 -1.12
CA GLN A 148 -2.25 -15.14 -2.25
C GLN A 148 -3.13 -14.43 -3.29
N HIS A 149 -4.27 -15.02 -3.67
CA HIS A 149 -5.24 -14.36 -4.55
C HIS A 149 -5.79 -13.07 -3.94
N ARG A 150 -5.96 -13.01 -2.61
CA ARG A 150 -6.36 -11.78 -1.90
C ARG A 150 -5.30 -10.68 -2.08
N ARG A 151 -4.02 -11.02 -1.96
CA ARG A 151 -2.92 -10.08 -2.23
C ARG A 151 -2.96 -9.56 -3.65
N GLU A 152 -3.15 -10.42 -4.65
CA GLU A 152 -3.27 -10.01 -6.05
C GLU A 152 -4.41 -9.02 -6.29
N ARG A 153 -5.57 -9.24 -5.65
CA ARG A 153 -6.70 -8.31 -5.70
C ARG A 153 -6.38 -6.98 -5.01
N LEU A 154 -5.69 -7.00 -3.86
CA LEU A 154 -5.23 -5.79 -3.18
C LEU A 154 -4.24 -4.99 -4.04
N VAL A 155 -3.30 -5.66 -4.70
CA VAL A 155 -2.35 -5.02 -5.64
C VAL A 155 -3.11 -4.32 -6.76
N LYS A 156 -4.10 -4.98 -7.36
CA LYS A 156 -4.92 -4.38 -8.41
C LYS A 156 -5.70 -3.16 -7.90
N LEU A 157 -6.41 -3.32 -6.77
CA LEU A 157 -7.19 -2.26 -6.15
C LEU A 157 -6.32 -1.03 -5.85
N LEU A 158 -5.19 -1.21 -5.17
CA LEU A 158 -4.29 -0.13 -4.84
C LEU A 158 -3.66 0.51 -6.08
N GLY A 159 -3.39 -0.29 -7.13
CA GLY A 159 -2.98 0.24 -8.43
C GLY A 159 -4.02 1.15 -9.07
N ASP A 160 -5.29 0.76 -9.05
CA ASP A 160 -6.40 1.55 -9.56
C ASP A 160 -6.62 2.82 -8.71
N MET A 161 -6.55 2.71 -7.38
CA MET A 161 -6.65 3.85 -6.45
C MET A 161 -5.50 4.85 -6.66
N LEU A 162 -4.28 4.35 -6.85
CA LEU A 162 -3.10 5.20 -7.10
C LEU A 162 -3.20 5.91 -8.46
N ALA A 163 -3.75 5.24 -9.48
CA ALA A 163 -4.02 5.84 -10.79
C ALA A 163 -5.07 6.97 -10.72
N GLY A 164 -6.05 6.82 -9.83
CA GLY A 164 -7.11 7.81 -9.58
C GLY A 164 -6.80 8.83 -8.47
N ALA A 165 -5.61 8.78 -7.88
CA ALA A 165 -5.26 9.60 -6.73
C ALA A 165 -5.20 11.10 -7.08
N GLU A 166 -5.54 11.93 -6.09
CA GLU A 166 -5.15 13.34 -6.14
C GLU A 166 -3.67 13.43 -5.81
N VAL A 167 -2.89 14.02 -6.72
CA VAL A 167 -1.45 14.13 -6.58
C VAL A 167 -1.07 15.59 -6.36
N TYR A 168 -0.17 15.85 -5.42
CA TYR A 168 0.32 17.18 -5.09
C TYR A 168 1.85 17.18 -5.09
N ALA A 169 2.45 18.20 -5.70
CA ALA A 169 3.90 18.39 -5.72
C ALA A 169 4.21 19.89 -5.92
N ALA A 170 5.28 20.38 -5.29
CA ALA A 170 5.75 21.76 -5.43
C ALA A 170 4.65 22.83 -5.17
N GLY A 171 3.73 22.54 -4.26
CA GLY A 171 2.64 23.47 -3.92
C GLY A 171 1.49 23.50 -4.93
N GLU A 172 1.42 22.55 -5.87
CA GLU A 172 0.38 22.52 -6.89
C GLU A 172 -0.30 21.13 -7.03
N PRO A 173 -1.59 21.07 -7.41
CA PRO A 173 -2.24 19.82 -7.76
C PRO A 173 -1.77 19.34 -9.15
N LEU A 174 -1.28 18.12 -9.18
CA LEU A 174 -0.94 17.40 -10.41
C LEU A 174 -2.18 16.63 -10.91
N LYS A 175 -2.77 17.07 -12.01
CA LYS A 175 -3.66 16.24 -12.83
C LYS A 175 -2.85 15.06 -13.40
N PRO A 176 -3.18 13.81 -13.05
CA PRO A 176 -2.63 12.65 -13.74
C PRO A 176 -3.02 12.76 -15.22
N LYS A 177 -2.09 12.67 -16.17
CA LYS A 177 -2.50 12.36 -17.55
C LYS A 177 -2.96 10.90 -17.53
N ALA A 178 -4.18 10.65 -18.00
CA ALA A 178 -4.74 9.31 -18.11
C ALA A 178 -3.71 8.33 -18.71
N GLY A 179 -3.33 7.32 -17.94
CA GLY A 179 -2.32 6.33 -18.28
C GLY A 179 -2.00 5.44 -17.08
N LYS A 180 -1.50 4.22 -17.33
CA LYS A 180 -1.13 3.23 -16.30
C LYS A 180 -0.27 3.87 -15.19
N PRO A 181 -0.29 3.40 -13.93
CA PRO A 181 0.44 4.01 -12.80
C PRO A 181 1.93 4.28 -13.09
N GLU A 182 2.58 3.38 -13.82
CA GLU A 182 3.96 3.48 -14.32
C GLU A 182 4.21 4.72 -15.22
N GLY A 183 3.16 5.21 -15.88
CA GLY A 183 3.14 6.36 -16.77
C GLY A 183 2.77 7.68 -16.10
N MET A 184 2.16 7.67 -14.91
CA MET A 184 1.83 8.91 -14.17
C MET A 184 3.09 9.69 -13.80
N LEU A 185 4.15 8.99 -13.41
CA LEU A 185 5.46 9.58 -13.16
C LEU A 185 6.09 10.20 -14.44
N ARG A 186 5.69 9.81 -15.64
CA ARG A 186 6.36 10.20 -16.90
C ARG A 186 5.79 11.44 -17.58
N SER A 187 4.59 11.89 -17.24
CA SER A 187 3.75 12.57 -18.24
C SER A 187 3.61 14.10 -18.14
N ARG A 188 4.24 14.78 -17.18
CA ARG A 188 3.88 16.20 -16.90
C ARG A 188 4.99 17.25 -16.80
N TRP A 189 6.18 17.02 -17.37
CA TRP A 189 7.20 18.07 -17.46
C TRP A 189 7.87 18.06 -18.84
N SER A 190 7.07 18.33 -19.86
CA SER A 190 7.49 18.50 -21.26
C SER A 190 6.87 19.74 -21.90
N THR A 191 6.71 20.81 -21.12
CA THR A 191 6.58 22.17 -21.63
C THR A 191 7.36 23.07 -20.69
#